data_AF-A0A0F9B8N8-F1
#
_entry.id   AF-A0A0F9B8N8-F1
#
_cell.length_a   1.000
_cell.length_b   1.000
_cell.length_c   1.000
_cell.angle_alpha   90.00
_cell.angle_beta   90.00
_cell.angle_gamma   90.00
#
_symmetry.space_group_name_H-M   'P 1'
#
loop_
_entity.id
_entity.type
_entity.pdbx_description
1 polymer ?
#
loop_
_entity_poly.entity_id
_entity_poly.type
_entity_poly.pdbx_seq_one_letter_code
_entity_poly.pdbx_strand_id
1 'polypeptide(L)' 'MGDYRVMWEIYLYADSPLAAAQLACDIQHEDGTADYFEVINQETGEAIMVNLSEEKEGK' A
#
# COMPACT_ATOMS: atom_id res chain seq x y z
N MET A 1 1.11 9.16 25.88
CA MET A 1 0.81 9.11 24.44
C MET A 1 0.78 7.64 24.05
N GLY A 2 -0.15 7.25 23.18
CA GLY A 2 -0.28 5.87 22.71
C GLY A 2 -0.01 5.80 21.21
N ASP A 3 0.38 4.61 20.76
CA ASP A 3 0.59 4.33 19.34
C ASP A 3 -0.73 3.86 18.73
N TYR A 4 -1.18 4.55 17.67
CA TYR A 4 -2.43 4.24 16.98
C TYR A 4 -2.12 3.88 15.53
N ARG A 5 -2.67 2.77 15.05
CA ARG A 5 -2.64 2.39 13.63
C ARG A 5 -3.96 2.80 13.00
N VAL A 6 -3.89 3.66 11.99
CA VAL A 6 -5.03 4.01 11.14
C VAL A 6 -4.88 3.25 9.83
N MET A 7 -5.94 2.56 9.41
CA MET A 7 -5.99 1.83 8.16
C MET A 7 -7.11 2.39 7.30
N TRP A 8 -6.87 2.45 5.99
CA TRP A 8 -7.86 2.80 5.00
C TRP A 8 -7.98 1.66 4.00
N GLU A 9 -9.21 1.26 3.69
CA GLU A 9 -9.51 0.20 2.72
C GLU A 9 -9.93 0.83 1.39
N ILE A 10 -9.31 0.38 0.30
CA ILE A 10 -9.63 0.76 -1.06
C ILE A 10 -9.58 -0.48 -1.97
N TYR A 11 -10.52 -0.55 -2.91
CA TYR A 11 -10.56 -1.60 -3.92
C TYR A 11 -9.91 -1.06 -5.20
N LEU A 12 -8.82 -1.71 -5.63
CA LEU A 12 -8.04 -1.32 -6.80
C LEU A 12 -7.86 -2.52 -7.73
N TYR A 13 -7.82 -2.26 -9.03
CA TYR A 13 -7.49 -3.25 -10.04
C TYR A 13 -6.04 -3.03 -10.49
N ALA A 14 -5.18 -4.03 -10.27
CA ALA A 14 -3.75 -3.95 -10.59
C ALA A 14 -3.17 -5.35 -10.84
N ASP A 15 -2.11 -5.41 -11.63
CA ASP A 15 -1.49 -6.67 -12.06
C ASP A 15 -0.59 -7.34 -10.99
N SER A 16 -0.29 -6.63 -9.90
CA SER A 16 0.51 -7.15 -8.79
C SER A 16 0.23 -6.39 -7.48
N PRO A 17 0.58 -6.97 -6.31
CA PRO A 17 0.47 -6.27 -5.04
C PRO A 17 1.24 -4.95 -5.01
N LEU A 18 2.43 -4.91 -5.62
CA LEU A 18 3.24 -3.70 -5.71
C LEU A 18 2.55 -2.61 -6.53
N ALA A 19 1.97 -2.97 -7.68
CA ALA A 19 1.22 -2.02 -8.50
C ALA A 19 -0.04 -1.51 -7.79
N ALA A 20 -0.74 -2.37 -7.03
CA ALA A 20 -1.88 -1.95 -6.21
C ALA A 20 -1.47 -0.95 -5.12
N ALA A 21 -0.36 -1.22 -4.42
CA ALA A 21 0.18 -0.31 -3.41
C ALA A 21 0.60 1.04 -4.03
N GLN A 22 1.25 1.02 -5.20
CA GLN A 22 1.62 2.26 -5.89
C GLN A 22 0.39 3.08 -6.28
N LEU A 23 -0.66 2.45 -6.83
CA LEU A 23 -1.92 3.14 -7.13
C LEU A 23 -2.58 3.70 -5.86
N ALA A 24 -2.56 2.96 -4.75
CA ALA A 24 -3.07 3.44 -3.46
C ALA A 24 -2.29 4.67 -2.99
N CYS A 25 -0.96 4.64 -3.11
CA CYS A 25 -0.08 5.77 -2.82
C CYS A 25 -0.35 6.96 -3.75
N ASP A 26 -0.56 6.74 -5.04
CA ASP A 26 -0.85 7.82 -6.00
C ASP A 26 -2.21 8.50 -5.71
N ILE A 27 -3.19 7.74 -5.21
CA ILE A 27 -4.49 8.27 -4.75
C ILE A 27 -4.33 9.02 -3.43
N GLN A 28 -3.46 8.53 -2.56
CA GLN A 28 -3.07 9.19 -1.33
C GLN A 28 -2.10 10.34 -1.66
N HIS A 29 -2.64 11.43 -2.20
CA HIS A 29 -2.04 12.76 -2.49
C HIS A 29 -0.65 13.06 -1.90
N GLU A 30 0.15 13.88 -2.58
CA GLU A 30 1.58 14.24 -2.33
C GLU A 30 2.06 14.42 -0.86
N ASP A 31 1.19 14.72 0.09
CA ASP A 31 1.52 14.84 1.52
C ASP A 31 1.37 13.53 2.32
N GLY A 32 1.00 12.43 1.65
CA GLY A 32 0.85 11.11 2.25
C GLY A 32 2.17 10.55 2.75
N THR A 33 2.27 10.28 4.05
CA THR A 33 3.46 9.66 4.68
C THR A 33 3.37 8.13 4.75
N ALA A 34 2.44 7.52 4.03
CA ALA A 34 2.27 6.07 4.08
C ALA A 34 3.21 5.42 3.06
N ASP A 35 4.19 4.69 3.57
CA ASP A 35 5.05 3.84 2.75
C ASP A 35 4.72 2.35 2.92
N TYR A 36 3.90 1.98 3.93
CA TYR A 36 3.50 0.61 4.22
C TYR A 36 2.04 0.35 3.86
N PHE A 37 1.82 -0.61 2.97
CA PHE A 37 0.49 -1.00 2.49
C PHE A 37 0.28 -2.49 2.74
N GLU A 38 -0.87 -2.83 3.33
CA GLU A 38 -1.34 -4.21 3.39
C GLU A 38 -2.24 -4.44 2.18
N VAL A 39 -1.78 -5.27 1.24
CA VAL A 39 -2.49 -5.56 0.00
C VAL A 39 -3.08 -6.95 0.07
N ILE A 40 -4.40 -7.05 -0.10
CA ILE A 40 -5.13 -8.31 -0.03
C ILE A 40 -5.58 -8.69 -1.44
N ASN A 41 -5.14 -9.85 -1.93
CA ASN A 41 -5.65 -10.43 -3.16
C ASN A 41 -7.09 -10.91 -2.92
N GLN A 42 -8.06 -10.31 -3.61
CA GLN A 42 -9.49 -10.62 -3.44
C GLN A 42 -9.87 -12.03 -3.91
N GLU A 43 -9.15 -12.60 -4.86
CA GLU A 43 -9.43 -13.95 -5.39
C GLU A 43 -8.92 -15.04 -4.43
N THR A 44 -7.73 -14.86 -3.88
CA THR A 44 -7.06 -15.86 -3.04
C THR A 44 -7.22 -15.63 -1.54
N GLY A 45 -7.56 -14.41 -1.14
CA GLY A 45 -7.57 -13.95 0.26
C GLY A 45 -6.17 -13.74 0.85
N GLU A 46 -5.12 -13.85 0.06
CA GLU A 46 -3.74 -13.68 0.53
C GLU A 46 -3.43 -12.21 0.81
N ALA A 47 -2.86 -11.93 1.99
CA ALA A 47 -2.43 -10.59 2.40
C ALA A 47 -0.91 -10.47 2.33
N ILE A 48 -0.42 -9.41 1.71
CA ILE A 48 1.00 -9.13 1.52
C ILE A 48 1.29 -7.70 2.00
N MET A 49 2.34 -7.55 2.80
CA MET A 49 2.85 -6.24 3.20
C MET A 49 3.80 -5.71 2.13
N VAL A 50 3.51 -4.53 1.59
CA VAL A 50 4.34 -3.83 0.62
C VAL A 50 4.92 -2.58 1.28
N ASN A 51 6.24 -2.42 1.20
CA ASN A 51 6.95 -1.21 1.64
C ASN A 51 7.47 -0.45 0.41
N LEU A 52 6.83 0.66 0.05
CA LEU A 52 7.21 1.48 -1.11
C LEU A 52 8.48 2.32 -0.87
N SER A 53 8.96 2.44 0.37
CA SER A 53 10.21 3.16 0.65
C SER A 53 11.46 2.42 0.17
N GLU A 54 11.45 1.09 0.21
CA GLU A 54 12.56 0.24 -0.26
C GLU A 54 12.72 0.29 -1.79
N GLU A 55 11.63 0.51 -2.53
CA GLU A 55 11.65 0.62 -3.99
C GLU A 55 12.19 1.97 -4.48
N LYS A 56 12.10 3.03 -3.65
CA LYS A 56 12.62 4.37 -4.00
C LYS A 56 14.16 4.44 -3.92
N GLU A 57 14.80 3.60 -3.10
CA GLU A 57 16.27 3.58 -2.95
C GLU A 57 16.98 2.75 -4.02
N GLY A 58 16.24 1.96 -4.80
CA GLY A 58 16.78 1.08 -5.85
C GLY A 58 16.88 1.68 -7.26
N LYS A 59 16.61 2.98 -7.44
CA LYS A 59 16.64 3.67 -8.74
C LYS A 59 17.67 4.79 -8.82
#